data_AF-A0A7R9JD93-F1
#
_entry.id   AF-A0A7R9JD93-F1
#
_cell.length_a   1.000
_cell.length_b   1.000
_cell.length_c   1.000
_cell.angle_alpha   90.00
_cell.angle_beta   90.00
_cell.angle_gamma   90.00
#
_symmetry.space_group_name_H-M   'P 1'
#
loop_
_entity.id
_entity.type
_entity.pdbx_description
1 polymer ?
#
loop_
_entity_poly.entity_id
_entity_poly.type
_entity_poly.pdbx_seq_one_letter_code
_entity_poly.pdbx_strand_id
1 'polypeptide(L)'
;MPGPRIEPRIRSTEVRHLTPGPPGHHQDINHYLSPVEQSTSAAMESVKTPVKRLLSTTSASSDDAYEEDDCCDEATDAGEGRTMSEEEREYGKIPKRIYLDYLRACGVVAGVSYLLSAVLWQGLRVYTDYWLSQWTHHSNATAVDHHEHQRQDETVFYFGVYASLSAASIILSLLSNGIGQYAGAQARRTLHDNMLHNLLKCPMKFFESTPVGRIINRFSMDTGLIDKKLATSIQRLLQFLLLCFSAILVNAVVTPWFLLAAVPICATYYVVQHFYRYSSRELQRLDSITRSPIFSHFSETLGGLTTIRAFSHQQRFTDMLLRKMDTHANAFLIMNTANRWLGIALDYLGGVIVLMAIVASLVTATLLPGQVPPALVGLAVNYTLLVPIYLNWVVKFLADVEMYMNDVERVQQYATTPTEDYRTQGVSVPHSWPEKGDIVFENVSLRYDSKREPVVTNLNLHIPPGQKVRESRG
;
A
#
# COMPACT_ATOMS: atom_id res chain seq x y z
N MET A 1 -11.49 -18.77 -55.69
CA MET A 1 -11.57 -19.83 -54.67
C MET A 1 -11.42 -19.21 -53.28
N PRO A 2 -12.49 -19.08 -52.50
CA PRO A 2 -12.40 -18.76 -51.07
C PRO A 2 -12.63 -20.03 -50.22
N GLY A 3 -11.72 -20.29 -49.29
CA GLY A 3 -11.77 -21.45 -48.37
C GLY A 3 -12.82 -21.29 -47.26
N PRO A 4 -13.24 -22.39 -46.62
CA PRO A 4 -14.41 -22.40 -45.73
C PRO A 4 -14.10 -21.85 -44.32
N ARG A 5 -15.04 -21.03 -43.81
CA ARG A 5 -15.16 -20.64 -42.40
C ARG A 5 -15.67 -21.82 -41.57
N ILE A 6 -15.06 -22.06 -40.42
CA ILE A 6 -15.52 -23.02 -39.41
C ILE A 6 -16.15 -22.21 -38.27
N GLU A 7 -17.46 -22.38 -38.06
CA GLU A 7 -18.19 -21.91 -36.86
C GLU A 7 -18.34 -23.07 -35.86
N PRO A 8 -18.15 -22.87 -34.54
CA PRO A 8 -18.42 -23.88 -33.55
C PRO A 8 -19.90 -23.88 -33.12
N ARG A 9 -20.55 -25.04 -33.29
CA ARG A 9 -21.94 -25.33 -32.93
C ARG A 9 -22.02 -25.70 -31.44
N ILE A 10 -22.58 -24.82 -30.61
CA ILE A 10 -22.85 -25.09 -29.18
C ILE A 10 -24.15 -25.92 -29.08
N ARG A 11 -24.07 -27.10 -28.45
CA ARG A 11 -25.20 -27.99 -28.17
C ARG A 11 -25.76 -27.68 -26.79
N SER A 12 -26.98 -27.16 -26.72
CA SER A 12 -27.76 -26.99 -25.49
C SER A 12 -28.16 -28.35 -24.93
N THR A 13 -27.98 -28.55 -23.61
CA THR A 13 -28.43 -29.75 -22.90
C THR A 13 -29.77 -29.45 -22.22
N GLU A 14 -30.78 -30.27 -22.50
CA GLU A 14 -32.15 -30.19 -21.99
C GLU A 14 -32.23 -30.37 -20.46
N VAL A 15 -33.07 -29.54 -19.85
CA VAL A 15 -33.54 -29.66 -18.46
C VAL A 15 -34.75 -30.59 -18.43
N ARG A 16 -34.64 -31.74 -17.73
CA ARG A 16 -35.80 -32.62 -17.47
C ARG A 16 -36.57 -32.14 -16.25
N HIS A 17 -37.81 -31.71 -16.49
CA HIS A 17 -38.87 -31.57 -15.50
C HIS A 17 -39.36 -32.95 -15.04
N LEU A 18 -39.54 -33.14 -13.73
CA LEU A 18 -40.30 -34.25 -13.14
C LEU A 18 -41.62 -33.70 -12.59
N THR A 19 -42.73 -34.26 -13.07
CA THR A 19 -44.11 -34.02 -12.62
C THR A 19 -44.48 -34.90 -11.41
N PRO A 20 -45.49 -34.50 -10.60
CA PRO A 20 -45.81 -35.13 -9.31
C PRO A 20 -46.77 -36.33 -9.42
N GLY A 21 -46.67 -37.26 -8.46
CA GLY A 21 -47.61 -38.39 -8.27
C GLY A 21 -48.70 -38.11 -7.21
N PRO A 22 -49.78 -38.93 -7.15
CA PRO A 22 -51.10 -38.57 -6.61
C PRO A 22 -51.32 -38.92 -5.10
N PRO A 23 -52.47 -38.53 -4.49
CA PRO A 23 -52.58 -38.23 -3.05
C PRO A 23 -53.11 -39.40 -2.21
N GLY A 24 -52.70 -39.45 -0.94
CA GLY A 24 -53.17 -40.43 0.05
C GLY A 24 -53.23 -39.85 1.47
N HIS A 25 -54.47 -39.79 1.97
CA HIS A 25 -55.00 -39.60 3.34
C HIS A 25 -54.22 -38.99 4.50
N HIS A 26 -54.85 -37.96 5.07
CA HIS A 26 -54.72 -37.43 6.43
C HIS A 26 -54.91 -38.51 7.50
N GLN A 27 -53.96 -38.60 8.44
CA GLN A 27 -54.22 -38.95 9.84
C GLN A 27 -53.06 -38.47 10.75
N ASP A 28 -53.43 -37.64 11.72
CA ASP A 28 -52.85 -37.50 13.07
C ASP A 28 -51.38 -37.06 13.25
N ILE A 29 -51.15 -35.75 13.13
CA ILE A 29 -49.99 -35.05 13.74
C ILE A 29 -50.47 -34.46 15.06
N ASN A 30 -50.40 -35.23 16.15
CA ASN A 30 -50.54 -34.66 17.51
C ASN A 30 -49.87 -35.50 18.60
N HIS A 31 -48.89 -36.34 18.24
CA HIS A 31 -48.24 -37.22 19.22
C HIS A 31 -46.72 -37.15 19.23
N TYR A 32 -46.08 -36.00 18.99
CA TYR A 32 -44.64 -35.81 19.26
C TYR A 32 -44.28 -34.36 19.59
N LEU A 33 -44.88 -33.81 20.64
CA LEU A 33 -44.37 -32.61 21.30
C LEU A 33 -44.25 -32.86 22.81
N SER A 34 -43.04 -32.59 23.32
CA SER A 34 -42.48 -32.84 24.67
C SER A 34 -41.91 -34.26 24.89
N PRO A 35 -40.66 -34.41 25.43
CA PRO A 35 -39.93 -33.48 26.30
C PRO A 35 -38.53 -33.09 25.75
N VAL A 36 -38.29 -31.81 25.46
CA VAL A 36 -36.93 -31.27 25.20
C VAL A 36 -36.53 -30.17 26.20
N GLU A 37 -37.46 -29.69 27.04
CA GLU A 37 -37.19 -28.62 28.00
C GLU A 37 -36.54 -29.06 29.33
N GLN A 38 -36.24 -30.35 29.52
CA GLN A 38 -35.61 -30.85 30.77
C GLN A 38 -34.14 -31.29 30.64
N SER A 39 -33.53 -31.21 29.45
CA SER A 39 -32.10 -31.55 29.27
C SER A 39 -31.16 -30.36 29.05
N THR A 40 -31.70 -29.14 28.92
CA THR A 40 -30.88 -27.92 28.69
C THR A 40 -30.62 -27.10 29.96
N SER A 41 -31.27 -27.39 31.08
CA SER A 41 -31.05 -26.65 32.35
C SER A 41 -29.96 -27.26 33.25
N ALA A 42 -29.44 -28.45 32.94
CA ALA A 42 -28.46 -29.16 33.79
C ALA A 42 -27.01 -29.11 33.29
N ALA A 43 -26.73 -28.42 32.17
CA ALA A 43 -25.37 -28.30 31.61
C ALA A 43 -24.78 -26.89 31.73
N MET A 44 -25.38 -26.02 32.54
CA MET A 44 -24.96 -24.63 32.72
C MET A 44 -24.51 -24.37 34.16
N GLU A 45 -23.59 -25.20 34.67
CA GLU A 45 -22.78 -24.87 35.84
C GLU A 45 -21.31 -25.24 35.60
N SER A 46 -20.48 -24.19 35.63
CA SER A 46 -19.04 -24.21 35.89
C SER A 46 -18.15 -25.11 35.02
N VAL A 47 -17.72 -24.55 33.87
CA VAL A 47 -16.34 -24.76 33.39
C VAL A 47 -15.74 -23.38 33.09
N LYS A 48 -15.05 -22.80 34.08
CA LYS A 48 -14.07 -21.74 33.85
C LYS A 48 -12.87 -22.37 33.13
N THR A 49 -12.91 -22.47 31.81
CA THR A 49 -11.70 -22.75 31.03
C THR A 49 -10.90 -21.45 30.92
N PRO A 50 -9.65 -21.39 31.41
CA PRO A 50 -8.79 -20.26 31.07
C PRO A 50 -8.56 -20.27 29.56
N VAL A 51 -8.59 -19.09 28.94
CA VAL A 51 -8.27 -18.92 27.52
C VAL A 51 -6.89 -19.54 27.27
N LYS A 52 -6.88 -20.72 26.65
CA LYS A 52 -5.65 -21.43 26.33
C LYS A 52 -5.01 -20.69 25.17
N ARG A 53 -3.99 -19.88 25.46
CA ARG A 53 -3.13 -19.25 24.47
C ARG A 53 -2.64 -20.35 23.53
N LEU A 54 -3.05 -20.30 22.26
CA LEU A 54 -2.52 -21.22 21.26
C LEU A 54 -1.04 -20.89 21.09
N LEU A 55 -0.19 -21.76 21.64
CA LEU A 55 1.25 -21.75 21.38
C LEU A 55 1.43 -21.96 19.88
N SER A 56 1.99 -20.94 19.22
CA SER A 56 2.49 -21.09 17.86
C SER A 56 3.54 -22.19 17.87
N THR A 57 3.31 -23.26 17.10
CA THR A 57 4.40 -24.12 16.65
C THR A 57 5.24 -23.34 15.65
N THR A 58 6.08 -22.45 16.17
CA THR A 58 7.24 -21.92 15.48
C THR A 58 8.42 -22.77 15.92
N SER A 59 9.12 -23.31 14.93
CA SER A 59 10.40 -24.00 15.01
C SER A 59 11.31 -23.33 16.04
N ALA A 60 11.86 -24.15 16.94
CA ALA A 60 12.84 -23.71 17.91
C ALA A 60 14.07 -23.16 17.19
N SER A 61 14.34 -21.86 17.41
CA SER A 61 15.66 -21.23 17.43
C SER A 61 15.45 -19.72 17.39
N SER A 62 15.83 -19.08 18.49
CA SER A 62 16.27 -17.68 18.69
C SER A 62 15.51 -17.07 19.87
N ASP A 63 16.03 -17.34 21.06
CA ASP A 63 16.00 -16.35 22.14
C ASP A 63 16.80 -15.13 21.66
N ASP A 64 16.26 -13.93 21.83
CA ASP A 64 16.94 -12.89 22.60
C ASP A 64 16.11 -11.61 22.74
N ALA A 65 16.31 -11.01 23.91
CA ALA A 65 15.63 -9.87 24.47
C ALA A 65 16.11 -8.53 23.86
N TYR A 66 15.32 -7.49 24.15
CA TYR A 66 15.66 -6.09 23.92
C TYR A 66 16.92 -5.69 24.70
N GLU A 67 17.91 -5.05 24.05
CA GLU A 67 18.68 -3.89 24.54
C GLU A 67 19.60 -3.31 23.44
N GLU A 68 20.06 -2.08 23.67
CA GLU A 68 20.62 -1.08 22.74
C GLU A 68 22.06 -1.33 22.21
N ASP A 69 22.44 -0.53 21.19
CA ASP A 69 23.77 -0.23 20.62
C ASP A 69 25.01 -0.91 21.25
N ASP A 70 25.78 -1.68 20.45
CA ASP A 70 27.16 -1.32 20.06
C ASP A 70 27.72 -2.28 18.97
N CYS A 71 28.70 -1.80 18.20
CA CYS A 71 29.42 -2.58 17.17
C CYS A 71 30.38 -3.63 17.78
N CYS A 72 30.58 -4.76 17.08
CA CYS A 72 31.88 -5.35 16.67
C CYS A 72 31.72 -6.79 16.14
N ASP A 73 32.61 -7.14 15.21
CA ASP A 73 32.74 -8.42 14.50
C ASP A 73 32.91 -9.64 15.41
N GLU A 74 32.27 -10.76 15.07
CA GLU A 74 32.94 -12.06 15.07
C GLU A 74 32.23 -13.06 14.14
N ALA A 75 33.02 -13.70 13.30
CA ALA A 75 32.60 -14.70 12.33
C ALA A 75 32.66 -16.09 12.95
N THR A 76 31.61 -16.90 12.75
CA THR A 76 31.73 -18.36 12.77
C THR A 76 31.02 -18.97 11.57
N ASP A 77 31.82 -19.76 10.87
CA ASP A 77 31.56 -20.55 9.67
C ASP A 77 30.57 -21.71 9.92
N ALA A 78 29.59 -21.84 9.04
CA ALA A 78 28.81 -23.06 8.84
C ALA A 78 28.27 -23.12 7.41
N GLY A 79 29.04 -23.75 6.51
CA GLY A 79 28.58 -24.83 5.64
C GLY A 79 27.37 -24.61 4.72
N GLU A 80 27.68 -24.19 3.49
CA GLU A 80 27.20 -24.72 2.19
C GLU A 80 25.69 -24.87 1.88
N GLY A 81 25.27 -24.18 0.80
CA GLY A 81 24.23 -24.71 -0.11
C GLY A 81 22.93 -23.91 -0.27
N ARG A 82 22.81 -22.68 0.24
CA ARG A 82 21.65 -21.81 -0.01
C ARG A 82 21.97 -20.65 -0.97
N THR A 83 22.09 -20.95 -2.26
CA THR A 83 21.95 -19.95 -3.34
C THR A 83 20.51 -19.94 -3.86
N MET A 84 19.57 -19.73 -2.96
CA MET A 84 18.41 -18.91 -3.27
C MET A 84 18.57 -17.72 -2.35
N SER A 85 18.95 -16.57 -2.93
CA SER A 85 18.93 -15.28 -2.25
C SER A 85 17.80 -15.28 -1.25
N GLU A 86 18.13 -15.11 0.04
CA GLU A 86 17.21 -14.83 1.13
C GLU A 86 16.00 -14.09 0.55
N GLU A 87 14.80 -14.65 0.67
CA GLU A 87 13.58 -13.95 0.28
C GLU A 87 13.72 -12.53 0.82
N GLU A 88 13.90 -11.57 -0.10
CA GLU A 88 14.22 -10.19 0.23
C GLU A 88 13.27 -9.76 1.33
N ARG A 89 13.83 -9.23 2.42
CA ARG A 89 13.13 -8.79 3.61
C ARG A 89 12.01 -7.81 3.22
N GLU A 90 10.83 -8.32 2.84
CA GLU A 90 9.64 -7.53 2.47
C GLU A 90 9.08 -6.77 3.68
N TYR A 91 9.57 -7.11 4.88
CA TYR A 91 9.05 -6.67 6.17
C TYR A 91 10.14 -6.04 7.01
N GLY A 92 10.24 -4.72 6.91
CA GLY A 92 11.13 -3.87 7.71
C GLY A 92 10.58 -2.45 7.79
N LYS A 93 11.05 -1.67 8.76
CA LYS A 93 10.75 -0.23 8.80
C LYS A 93 11.51 0.42 7.65
N ILE A 94 10.77 0.96 6.67
CA ILE A 94 11.37 1.61 5.50
C ILE A 94 12.27 2.77 5.98
N PRO A 95 13.54 2.81 5.56
CA PRO A 95 14.44 3.88 5.97
C PRO A 95 13.92 5.23 5.44
N LYS A 96 13.94 6.27 6.30
CA LYS A 96 13.47 7.62 5.95
C LYS A 96 14.13 8.18 4.67
N ARG A 97 15.33 7.70 4.33
CA ARG A 97 16.05 8.01 3.10
C ARG A 97 15.24 7.66 1.84
N ILE A 98 14.52 6.54 1.81
CA ILE A 98 13.74 6.13 0.63
C ILE A 98 12.59 7.10 0.35
N TYR A 99 11.91 7.59 1.40
CA TYR A 99 10.91 8.66 1.26
C TYR A 99 11.50 9.93 0.67
N LEU A 100 12.69 10.32 1.12
CA LEU A 100 13.40 11.50 0.61
C LEU A 100 13.87 11.31 -0.84
N ASP A 101 14.35 10.11 -1.19
CA ASP A 101 14.77 9.77 -2.55
C ASP A 101 13.58 9.82 -3.52
N TYR A 102 12.41 9.34 -3.10
CA TYR A 102 11.16 9.48 -3.88
C TYR A 102 10.77 10.95 -4.07
N LEU A 103 10.78 11.76 -2.99
CA LEU A 103 10.48 13.20 -3.08
C LEU A 103 11.46 13.96 -3.98
N ARG A 104 12.74 13.58 -3.97
CA ARG A 104 13.74 14.11 -4.90
C ARG A 104 13.47 13.68 -6.34
N ALA A 105 13.07 12.43 -6.56
CA ALA A 105 12.71 11.93 -7.88
C ALA A 105 11.48 12.65 -8.48
N CYS A 106 10.50 13.07 -7.67
CA CYS A 106 9.40 13.94 -8.11
C CYS A 106 9.87 15.29 -8.68
N GLY A 107 11.09 15.73 -8.31
CA GLY A 107 11.58 17.08 -8.54
C GLY A 107 11.09 18.04 -7.46
N VAL A 108 12.04 18.71 -6.80
CA VAL A 108 11.74 19.63 -5.69
C VAL A 108 10.78 20.74 -6.09
N VAL A 109 10.93 21.29 -7.31
CA VAL A 109 10.07 22.35 -7.82
C VAL A 109 8.62 21.86 -8.01
N ALA A 110 8.43 20.69 -8.62
CA ALA A 110 7.10 20.13 -8.87
C ALA A 110 6.42 19.68 -7.56
N GLY A 111 7.18 19.12 -6.62
CA GLY A 111 6.67 18.75 -5.30
C GLY A 111 6.24 19.95 -4.47
N VAL A 112 7.06 21.01 -4.42
CA VAL A 112 6.72 22.25 -3.70
C VAL A 112 5.56 22.98 -4.35
N SER A 113 5.51 23.07 -5.69
CA SER A 113 4.38 23.70 -6.38
C SER A 113 3.07 22.96 -6.14
N TYR A 114 3.10 21.62 -6.10
CA TYR A 114 1.94 20.81 -5.72
C TYR A 114 1.47 21.07 -4.28
N LEU A 115 2.39 21.12 -3.32
CA LEU A 115 2.05 21.41 -1.92
C LEU A 115 1.40 22.79 -1.78
N LEU A 116 1.97 23.82 -2.41
CA LEU A 116 1.43 25.17 -2.40
C LEU A 116 0.05 25.23 -3.06
N SER A 117 -0.12 24.61 -4.24
CA SER A 117 -1.42 24.59 -4.92
C SER A 117 -2.48 23.82 -4.14
N ALA A 118 -2.11 22.73 -3.46
CA ALA A 118 -3.02 21.92 -2.64
C ALA A 118 -3.49 22.69 -1.40
N VAL A 119 -2.58 23.40 -0.71
CA VAL A 119 -2.92 24.26 0.43
C VAL A 119 -3.80 25.43 -0.03
N LEU A 120 -3.45 26.09 -1.14
CA LEU A 120 -4.25 27.19 -1.68
C LEU A 120 -5.65 26.71 -2.10
N TRP A 121 -5.75 25.54 -2.73
CA TRP A 121 -7.03 24.93 -3.10
C TRP A 121 -7.89 24.64 -1.87
N GLN A 122 -7.31 24.02 -0.85
CA GLN A 122 -8.03 23.73 0.39
C GLN A 122 -8.45 25.03 1.09
N GLY A 123 -7.58 26.03 1.15
CA GLY A 123 -7.89 27.34 1.74
C GLY A 123 -9.03 28.04 1.02
N LEU A 124 -9.00 28.07 -0.32
CA LEU A 124 -10.08 28.65 -1.12
C LEU A 124 -11.40 27.90 -0.91
N ARG A 125 -11.37 26.57 -0.82
CA ARG A 125 -12.55 25.76 -0.53
C ARG A 125 -13.16 26.10 0.83
N VAL A 126 -12.35 26.18 1.88
CA VAL A 126 -12.80 26.58 3.23
C VAL A 126 -13.36 28.00 3.21
N TYR A 127 -12.73 28.91 2.47
CA TYR A 127 -13.21 30.27 2.32
C TYR A 127 -14.56 30.33 1.59
N THR A 128 -14.78 29.52 0.55
CA THR A 128 -16.09 29.41 -0.12
C THR A 128 -17.19 28.96 0.85
N ASP A 129 -16.90 27.99 1.72
CA ASP A 129 -17.86 27.52 2.72
C ASP A 129 -18.12 28.58 3.81
N TYR A 130 -17.08 29.32 4.21
CA TYR A 130 -17.21 30.46 5.12
C TYR A 130 -18.04 31.60 4.50
N TRP A 131 -17.83 31.90 3.22
CA TRP A 131 -18.62 32.89 2.48
C TRP A 131 -20.11 32.51 2.42
N LEU A 132 -20.41 31.23 2.19
CA LEU A 132 -21.78 30.71 2.24
C LEU A 132 -22.41 30.89 3.63
N SER A 133 -21.63 30.66 4.69
CA SER A 133 -22.07 30.90 6.07
C SER A 133 -22.41 32.38 6.32
N GLN A 134 -21.56 33.30 5.84
CA GLN A 134 -21.79 34.75 5.91
C GLN A 134 -23.00 35.21 5.12
N TRP A 135 -23.19 34.68 3.90
CA TRP A 135 -24.38 34.95 3.08
C TRP A 135 -25.65 34.48 3.79
N THR A 136 -25.63 33.29 4.39
CA THR A 136 -26.75 32.74 5.17
C THR A 136 -27.10 33.65 6.36
N HIS A 137 -26.10 34.17 7.08
CA HIS A 137 -26.32 35.10 8.19
C HIS A 137 -26.98 36.41 7.73
N HIS A 138 -26.45 37.04 6.67
CA HIS A 138 -27.00 38.28 6.12
C HIS A 138 -28.43 38.10 5.58
N SER A 139 -28.69 37.00 4.86
CA SER A 139 -30.03 36.70 4.33
C SER A 139 -31.07 36.51 5.43
N ASN A 140 -30.67 35.95 6.58
CA ASN A 140 -31.58 35.78 7.72
C ASN A 140 -31.82 37.10 8.46
N ALA A 141 -30.83 38.00 8.52
CA ALA A 141 -30.99 39.32 9.12
C ALA A 141 -31.89 40.24 8.27
N THR A 142 -31.69 40.26 6.94
CA THR A 142 -32.52 41.06 6.01
C THR A 142 -33.89 40.47 5.74
N ALA A 143 -34.16 39.22 6.14
CA ALA A 143 -35.50 38.65 6.10
C ALA A 143 -36.49 39.34 7.07
N VAL A 144 -35.98 40.07 8.06
CA VAL A 144 -36.78 40.77 9.08
C VAL A 144 -37.17 42.19 8.62
N ASP A 145 -36.46 42.79 7.66
CA ASP A 145 -36.75 44.14 7.12
C ASP A 145 -37.45 44.09 5.74
N HIS A 146 -38.57 44.80 5.62
CA HIS A 146 -39.59 44.66 4.55
C HIS A 146 -39.24 45.28 3.16
N HIS A 147 -37.97 45.39 2.75
CA HIS A 147 -37.63 45.97 1.43
C HIS A 147 -37.30 44.90 0.38
N GLU A 148 -38.28 44.57 -0.46
CA GLU A 148 -38.20 43.51 -1.49
C GLU A 148 -37.20 43.79 -2.63
N HIS A 149 -37.11 45.03 -3.12
CA HIS A 149 -36.21 45.38 -4.23
C HIS A 149 -34.73 45.36 -3.84
N GLN A 150 -34.39 45.76 -2.62
CA GLN A 150 -33.00 45.77 -2.15
C GLN A 150 -32.48 44.35 -1.83
N ARG A 151 -33.37 43.42 -1.44
CA ARG A 151 -33.03 42.00 -1.25
C ARG A 151 -32.58 41.30 -2.52
N GLN A 152 -33.16 41.64 -3.67
CA GLN A 152 -32.85 40.94 -4.92
C GLN A 152 -31.43 41.28 -5.40
N ASP A 153 -31.03 42.56 -5.33
CA ASP A 153 -29.69 43.00 -5.74
C ASP A 153 -28.59 42.46 -4.81
N GLU A 154 -28.82 42.44 -3.49
CA GLU A 154 -27.89 41.84 -2.54
C GLU A 154 -27.74 40.32 -2.75
N THR A 155 -28.84 39.62 -3.01
CA THR A 155 -28.81 38.17 -3.26
C THR A 155 -28.01 37.84 -4.53
N VAL A 156 -28.19 38.62 -5.60
CA VAL A 156 -27.44 38.46 -6.85
C VAL A 156 -25.94 38.69 -6.62
N PHE A 157 -25.58 39.69 -5.80
CA PHE A 157 -24.18 39.95 -5.44
C PHE A 157 -23.52 38.77 -4.69
N TYR A 158 -24.13 38.31 -3.59
CA TYR A 158 -23.59 37.19 -2.80
C TYR A 158 -23.48 35.89 -3.60
N PHE A 159 -24.49 35.60 -4.42
CA PHE A 159 -24.49 34.45 -5.32
C PHE A 159 -23.40 34.57 -6.40
N GLY A 160 -23.23 35.75 -7.01
CA GLY A 160 -22.19 36.00 -8.01
C GLY A 160 -20.78 35.78 -7.46
N VAL A 161 -20.50 36.27 -6.24
CA VAL A 161 -19.22 36.02 -5.56
C VAL A 161 -19.05 34.53 -5.26
N TYR A 162 -20.06 33.86 -4.71
CA TYR A 162 -20.00 32.43 -4.43
C TYR A 162 -19.74 31.58 -5.69
N ALA A 163 -20.41 31.90 -6.80
CA ALA A 163 -20.21 31.25 -8.09
C ALA A 163 -18.78 31.47 -8.61
N SER A 164 -18.23 32.69 -8.48
CA SER A 164 -16.86 33.00 -8.89
C SER A 164 -15.81 32.25 -8.05
N LEU A 165 -16.00 32.18 -6.72
CA LEU A 165 -15.12 31.43 -5.81
C LEU A 165 -15.17 29.93 -6.09
N SER A 166 -16.36 29.40 -6.37
CA SER A 166 -16.56 28.00 -6.75
C SER A 166 -15.86 27.68 -8.06
N ALA A 167 -16.00 28.53 -9.08
CA ALA A 167 -15.31 28.38 -10.36
C ALA A 167 -13.78 28.43 -10.19
N ALA A 168 -13.27 29.38 -9.40
CA ALA A 168 -11.85 29.48 -9.06
C ALA A 168 -11.33 28.22 -8.33
N SER A 169 -12.11 27.67 -7.41
CA SER A 169 -11.77 26.43 -6.69
C SER A 169 -11.72 25.22 -7.62
N ILE A 170 -12.64 25.12 -8.59
CA ILE A 170 -12.62 24.06 -9.61
C ILE A 170 -11.37 24.17 -10.47
N ILE A 171 -11.04 25.37 -10.97
CA ILE A 171 -9.84 25.59 -11.79
C ILE A 171 -8.58 25.23 -11.01
N LEU A 172 -8.48 25.68 -9.75
CA LEU A 172 -7.33 25.40 -8.91
C LEU A 172 -7.22 23.90 -8.53
N SER A 173 -8.36 23.21 -8.37
CA SER A 173 -8.41 21.76 -8.19
C SER A 173 -7.82 21.03 -9.40
N LEU A 174 -8.23 21.41 -10.61
CA LEU A 174 -7.72 20.83 -11.86
C LEU A 174 -6.21 21.08 -12.00
N LEU A 175 -5.76 22.30 -11.69
CA LEU A 175 -4.34 22.65 -11.73
C LEU A 175 -3.54 21.83 -10.70
N SER A 176 -4.00 21.77 -9.45
CA SER A 176 -3.32 21.02 -8.40
C SER A 176 -3.27 19.52 -8.70
N ASN A 177 -4.33 18.94 -9.26
CA ASN A 177 -4.34 17.55 -9.68
C ASN A 177 -3.36 17.32 -10.84
N GLY A 178 -3.37 18.20 -11.85
CA GLY A 178 -2.43 18.15 -12.97
C GLY A 178 -0.97 18.22 -12.54
N ILE A 179 -0.62 19.14 -11.63
CA ILE A 179 0.75 19.24 -11.07
C ILE A 179 1.11 17.98 -10.29
N GLY A 180 0.19 17.45 -9.47
CA GLY A 180 0.41 16.21 -8.73
C GLY A 180 0.68 15.01 -9.64
N GLN A 181 -0.10 14.86 -10.72
CA GLN A 181 0.10 13.80 -11.71
C GLN A 181 1.42 13.97 -12.47
N TYR A 182 1.77 15.21 -12.83
CA TYR A 182 3.06 15.52 -13.44
C TYR A 182 4.24 15.15 -12.52
N ALA A 183 4.17 15.50 -11.23
CA ALA A 183 5.20 15.16 -10.24
C ALA A 183 5.34 13.63 -10.07
N GLY A 184 4.23 12.88 -10.06
CA GLY A 184 4.24 11.41 -10.05
C GLY A 184 4.88 10.81 -11.31
N ALA A 185 4.53 11.33 -12.49
CA ALA A 185 5.12 10.90 -13.76
C ALA A 185 6.63 11.19 -13.84
N GLN A 186 7.07 12.33 -13.30
CA GLN A 186 8.48 12.69 -13.21
C GLN A 186 9.25 11.76 -12.27
N ALA A 187 8.66 11.42 -11.12
CA ALA A 187 9.26 10.47 -10.17
C ALA A 187 9.48 9.09 -10.80
N ARG A 188 8.45 8.56 -11.46
CA ARG A 188 8.55 7.31 -12.21
C ARG A 188 9.67 7.34 -13.24
N ARG A 189 9.74 8.37 -14.07
CA ARG A 189 10.77 8.48 -15.13
C ARG A 189 12.16 8.46 -14.53
N THR A 190 12.37 9.29 -13.51
CA THR A 190 13.66 9.39 -12.82
C THR A 190 14.07 8.07 -12.17
N LEU A 191 13.16 7.39 -11.47
CA LEU A 191 13.44 6.09 -10.85
C LEU A 191 13.74 5.00 -11.89
N HIS A 192 12.93 4.92 -12.95
CA HIS A 192 13.12 3.97 -14.03
C HIS A 192 14.47 4.19 -14.74
N ASP A 193 14.78 5.43 -15.10
CA ASP A 193 16.00 5.76 -15.86
C ASP A 193 17.25 5.56 -15.01
N ASN A 194 17.20 5.90 -13.71
CA ASN A 194 18.30 5.62 -12.78
C ASN A 194 18.53 4.10 -12.64
N MET A 195 17.45 3.33 -12.46
CA MET A 195 17.54 1.87 -12.38
C MET A 195 18.11 1.29 -13.67
N LEU A 196 17.61 1.69 -14.84
CA LEU A 196 18.10 1.23 -16.14
C LEU A 196 19.57 1.59 -16.36
N HIS A 197 19.93 2.84 -16.10
CA HIS A 197 21.29 3.32 -16.29
C HIS A 197 22.30 2.60 -15.38
N ASN A 198 21.93 2.33 -14.13
CA ASN A 198 22.78 1.60 -13.21
C ASN A 198 22.88 0.12 -13.58
N LEU A 199 21.76 -0.52 -13.94
CA LEU A 199 21.71 -1.92 -14.32
C LEU A 199 22.56 -2.23 -15.55
N LEU A 200 22.57 -1.34 -16.55
CA LEU A 200 23.40 -1.49 -17.75
C LEU A 200 24.91 -1.47 -17.47
N LYS A 201 25.31 -0.96 -16.30
CA LYS A 201 26.71 -0.91 -15.86
C LYS A 201 27.03 -1.98 -14.81
N CYS A 202 26.08 -2.82 -14.44
CA CYS A 202 26.32 -3.87 -13.45
C CYS A 202 27.18 -4.99 -14.04
N PRO A 203 28.02 -5.65 -13.22
CA PRO A 203 28.87 -6.74 -13.69
C PRO A 203 28.08 -7.95 -14.14
N MET A 204 28.65 -8.76 -15.04
CA MET A 204 28.00 -10.01 -15.51
C MET A 204 27.64 -10.93 -14.34
N LYS A 205 28.45 -10.96 -13.27
CA LYS A 205 28.17 -11.68 -12.02
C LYS A 205 26.79 -11.36 -11.44
N PHE A 206 26.33 -10.12 -11.54
CA PHE A 206 24.99 -9.73 -11.08
C PHE A 206 23.89 -10.44 -11.88
N PHE A 207 24.05 -10.52 -13.20
CA PHE A 207 23.08 -11.18 -14.09
C PHE A 207 23.10 -12.71 -14.02
N GLU A 208 24.25 -13.30 -13.69
CA GLU A 208 24.36 -14.74 -13.45
C GLU A 208 23.75 -15.14 -12.11
N SER A 209 23.89 -14.29 -11.08
CA SER A 209 23.36 -14.55 -9.73
C SER A 209 21.88 -14.16 -9.57
N THR A 210 21.41 -13.18 -10.35
CA THR A 210 20.03 -12.67 -10.25
C THR A 210 19.17 -13.23 -11.38
N PRO A 211 18.08 -13.97 -11.07
CA PRO A 211 17.18 -14.48 -12.10
C PRO A 211 16.59 -13.35 -12.95
N VAL A 212 16.64 -13.49 -14.27
CA VAL A 212 16.12 -12.48 -15.23
C VAL A 212 14.66 -12.11 -14.94
N GLY A 213 13.83 -13.08 -14.53
CA GLY A 213 12.44 -12.83 -14.15
C GLY A 213 12.27 -11.84 -13.00
N ARG A 214 13.23 -11.80 -12.05
CA ARG A 214 13.21 -10.82 -10.95
C ARG A 214 13.45 -9.41 -11.47
N ILE A 215 14.44 -9.24 -12.34
CA ILE A 215 14.76 -7.95 -12.98
C ILE A 215 13.52 -7.44 -13.74
N ILE A 216 12.88 -8.31 -14.54
CA ILE A 216 11.66 -7.97 -15.28
C ILE A 216 10.53 -7.56 -14.34
N ASN A 217 10.34 -8.25 -13.21
CA ASN A 217 9.32 -7.88 -12.23
C ASN A 217 9.55 -6.49 -11.63
N ARG A 218 10.81 -6.06 -11.39
CA ARG A 218 11.11 -4.68 -10.93
C ARG A 218 10.73 -3.62 -11.97
N PHE A 219 11.07 -3.85 -13.24
CA PHE A 219 10.72 -2.94 -14.34
C PHE A 219 9.22 -2.91 -14.66
N SER A 220 8.51 -4.01 -14.43
CA SER A 220 7.10 -4.15 -14.82
C SER A 220 6.14 -3.92 -13.64
N MET A 221 6.19 -4.78 -12.61
CA MET A 221 5.23 -4.77 -11.51
C MET A 221 5.51 -3.61 -10.55
N ASP A 222 6.73 -3.52 -10.00
CA ASP A 222 7.04 -2.52 -8.98
C ASP A 222 6.97 -1.11 -9.55
N THR A 223 7.59 -0.88 -10.70
CA THR A 223 7.48 0.41 -11.41
C THR A 223 6.02 0.73 -11.77
N GLY A 224 5.21 -0.27 -12.13
CA GLY A 224 3.79 -0.11 -12.41
C GLY A 224 2.94 0.23 -11.18
N LEU A 225 3.28 -0.31 -10.00
CA LEU A 225 2.64 0.02 -8.73
C LEU A 225 3.02 1.44 -8.26
N ILE A 226 4.29 1.82 -8.40
CA ILE A 226 4.77 3.19 -8.14
C ILE A 226 3.98 4.20 -9.00
N ASP A 227 3.81 3.90 -10.29
CA ASP A 227 3.09 4.75 -11.24
C ASP A 227 1.60 4.90 -10.91
N LYS A 228 0.88 3.78 -10.74
CA LYS A 228 -0.59 3.80 -10.63
C LYS A 228 -1.09 4.04 -9.23
N LYS A 229 -0.39 3.50 -8.23
CA LYS A 229 -0.87 3.39 -6.85
C LYS A 229 -0.17 4.37 -5.93
N LEU A 230 1.16 4.40 -5.89
CA LEU A 230 1.88 5.24 -4.92
C LEU A 230 1.58 6.73 -5.10
N ALA A 231 1.71 7.24 -6.34
CA ALA A 231 1.44 8.66 -6.63
C ALA A 231 0.00 9.06 -6.23
N THR A 232 -0.99 8.24 -6.61
CA THR A 232 -2.40 8.45 -6.26
C THR A 232 -2.61 8.41 -4.74
N SER A 233 -2.03 7.43 -4.04
CA SER A 233 -2.18 7.29 -2.59
C SER A 233 -1.57 8.46 -1.82
N ILE A 234 -0.41 8.98 -2.23
CA ILE A 234 0.22 10.17 -1.62
C ILE A 234 -0.67 11.40 -1.82
N GLN A 235 -1.19 11.62 -3.04
CA GLN A 235 -2.08 12.74 -3.31
C GLN A 235 -3.36 12.68 -2.47
N ARG A 236 -3.96 11.49 -2.36
CA ARG A 236 -5.16 11.27 -1.54
C ARG A 236 -4.86 11.43 -0.05
N LEU A 237 -3.73 10.92 0.42
CA LEU A 237 -3.28 11.11 1.80
C LEU A 237 -3.16 12.60 2.13
N LEU A 238 -2.47 13.38 1.29
CA LEU A 238 -2.34 14.82 1.49
C LEU A 238 -3.71 15.52 1.49
N GLN A 239 -4.59 15.17 0.55
CA GLN A 239 -5.94 15.71 0.47
C GLN A 239 -6.74 15.47 1.76
N PHE A 240 -6.74 14.25 2.29
CA PHE A 240 -7.45 13.90 3.52
C PHE A 240 -6.82 14.51 4.78
N LEU A 241 -5.49 14.65 4.81
CA LEU A 241 -4.79 15.38 5.87
C LEU A 241 -5.19 16.86 5.90
N LEU A 242 -5.20 17.52 4.73
CA LEU A 242 -5.61 18.92 4.61
C LEU A 242 -7.10 19.11 4.97
N LEU A 243 -7.96 18.16 4.60
CA LEU A 243 -9.36 18.12 5.01
C LEU A 243 -9.52 18.05 6.53
N CYS A 244 -8.84 17.09 7.18
CA CYS A 244 -8.87 16.95 8.63
C CYS A 244 -8.32 18.20 9.33
N PHE A 245 -7.20 18.74 8.85
CA PHE A 245 -6.60 19.97 9.38
C PHE A 245 -7.57 21.15 9.27
N SER A 246 -8.23 21.32 8.11
CA SER A 246 -9.21 22.39 7.94
C SER A 246 -10.43 22.24 8.85
N ALA A 247 -10.91 21.02 9.09
CA ALA A 247 -12.02 20.78 10.01
C ALA A 247 -11.66 21.12 11.45
N ILE A 248 -10.46 20.75 11.90
CA ILE A 248 -9.97 21.11 13.23
C ILE A 248 -9.80 22.64 13.32
N LEU A 249 -9.25 23.28 12.28
CA LEU A 249 -9.05 24.73 12.24
C LEU A 249 -10.37 25.51 12.32
N VAL A 250 -11.38 25.14 11.50
CA VAL A 250 -12.70 25.78 11.53
C VAL A 250 -13.34 25.64 12.92
N ASN A 251 -13.28 24.45 13.52
CA ASN A 251 -13.81 24.24 14.87
C ASN A 251 -13.04 25.02 15.94
N ALA A 252 -11.72 25.13 15.83
CA ALA A 252 -10.89 25.91 16.74
C ALA A 252 -11.20 27.41 16.69
N VAL A 253 -11.50 27.95 15.50
CA VAL A 253 -11.87 29.36 15.31
C VAL A 253 -13.28 29.64 15.82
N VAL A 254 -14.25 28.76 15.54
CA VAL A 254 -15.65 28.95 15.94
C VAL A 254 -15.85 28.69 17.44
N THR A 255 -15.24 27.63 17.96
CA THR A 255 -15.41 27.17 19.35
C THR A 255 -14.04 26.87 19.97
N PRO A 256 -13.32 27.85 20.52
CA PRO A 256 -11.97 27.62 21.07
C PRO A 256 -11.91 26.55 22.17
N TRP A 257 -12.99 26.41 22.95
CA TRP A 257 -13.13 25.35 23.97
C TRP A 257 -13.07 23.93 23.42
N PHE A 258 -13.35 23.73 22.12
CA PHE A 258 -13.19 22.46 21.42
C PHE A 258 -11.75 21.94 21.50
N LEU A 259 -10.74 22.82 21.47
CA LEU A 259 -9.34 22.41 21.53
C LEU A 259 -9.01 21.64 22.80
N LEU A 260 -9.60 22.02 23.94
CA LEU A 260 -9.40 21.34 25.21
C LEU A 260 -9.97 19.91 25.19
N ALA A 261 -11.10 19.71 24.51
CA ALA A 261 -11.68 18.39 24.29
C ALA A 261 -10.94 17.59 23.20
N ALA A 262 -10.35 18.27 22.20
CA ALA A 262 -9.64 17.63 21.10
C ALA A 262 -8.33 16.96 21.55
N VAL A 263 -7.59 17.55 22.49
CA VAL A 263 -6.31 17.01 22.99
C VAL A 263 -6.40 15.55 23.49
N PRO A 264 -7.27 15.19 24.45
CA PRO A 264 -7.36 13.80 24.93
C PRO A 264 -7.86 12.84 23.84
N ILE A 265 -8.68 13.34 22.91
CA ILE A 265 -9.18 12.53 21.80
C ILE A 265 -8.04 12.25 20.80
N CYS A 266 -7.25 13.25 20.41
CA CYS A 266 -6.07 13.05 19.57
C CYS A 266 -5.06 12.08 20.22
N ALA A 267 -4.90 12.11 21.54
CA ALA A 267 -4.06 11.16 22.26
C ALA A 267 -4.61 9.72 22.16
N THR A 268 -5.91 9.52 22.36
CA THR A 268 -6.55 8.20 22.19
C THR A 268 -6.49 7.71 20.74
N TYR A 269 -6.69 8.59 19.76
CA TYR A 269 -6.47 8.28 18.34
C TYR A 269 -5.05 7.82 18.07
N TYR A 270 -4.05 8.51 18.61
CA TYR A 270 -2.65 8.13 18.45
C TYR A 270 -2.38 6.73 19.01
N VAL A 271 -2.90 6.40 20.20
CA VAL A 271 -2.74 5.07 20.81
C VAL A 271 -3.41 3.98 19.97
N VAL A 272 -4.64 4.20 19.52
CA VAL A 272 -5.36 3.23 18.65
C VAL A 272 -4.65 3.05 17.32
N GLN A 273 -4.22 4.14 16.69
CA GLN A 273 -3.47 4.10 15.44
C GLN A 273 -2.13 3.39 15.61
N HIS A 274 -1.40 3.66 16.70
CA HIS A 274 -0.14 3.00 17.02
C HIS A 274 -0.37 1.49 17.12
N PHE A 275 -1.28 1.04 17.99
CA PHE A 275 -1.61 -0.39 18.13
C PHE A 275 -2.00 -1.05 16.80
N TYR A 276 -2.86 -0.38 16.01
CA TYR A 276 -3.27 -0.86 14.70
C TYR A 276 -2.09 -1.02 13.74
N ARG A 277 -1.19 -0.03 13.66
CA ARG A 277 -0.05 -0.09 12.73
C ARG A 277 0.86 -1.27 12.99
N TYR A 278 1.19 -1.55 14.26
CA TYR A 278 2.02 -2.71 14.60
C TYR A 278 1.33 -4.03 14.23
N SER A 279 0.04 -4.15 14.57
CA SER A 279 -0.74 -5.35 14.25
C SER A 279 -0.87 -5.52 12.74
N SER A 280 -1.32 -4.48 12.03
CA SER A 280 -1.57 -4.50 10.58
C SER A 280 -0.32 -4.91 9.80
N ARG A 281 0.87 -4.45 10.19
CA ARG A 281 2.13 -4.85 9.55
C ARG A 281 2.39 -6.36 9.64
N GLU A 282 2.17 -6.97 10.80
CA GLU A 282 2.33 -8.42 10.96
C GLU A 282 1.25 -9.20 10.22
N LEU A 283 0.00 -8.70 10.19
CA LEU A 283 -1.04 -9.30 9.36
C LEU A 283 -0.69 -9.21 7.87
N GLN A 284 -0.07 -8.11 7.41
CA GLN A 284 0.35 -7.95 6.01
C GLN A 284 1.46 -8.95 5.68
N ARG A 285 2.33 -9.23 6.66
CA ARG A 285 3.36 -10.28 6.57
C ARG A 285 2.75 -11.67 6.41
N LEU A 286 1.76 -12.00 7.23
CA LEU A 286 1.05 -13.27 7.09
C LEU A 286 0.35 -13.39 5.73
N ASP A 287 -0.26 -12.31 5.24
CA ASP A 287 -0.93 -12.30 3.92
C ASP A 287 0.06 -12.63 2.78
N SER A 288 1.23 -11.98 2.71
CA SER A 288 2.21 -12.26 1.64
C SER A 288 2.82 -13.66 1.75
N ILE A 289 3.27 -14.06 2.95
CA ILE A 289 3.93 -15.37 3.16
C ILE A 289 2.97 -16.53 2.86
N THR A 290 1.67 -16.37 3.12
CA THR A 290 0.68 -17.41 2.81
C THR A 290 0.24 -17.41 1.35
N ARG A 291 0.45 -16.30 0.63
CA ARG A 291 0.08 -16.14 -0.78
C ARG A 291 1.07 -16.79 -1.74
N SER A 292 2.37 -16.63 -1.50
CA SER A 292 3.42 -17.15 -2.40
C SER A 292 3.37 -18.67 -2.64
N PRO A 293 3.09 -19.54 -1.63
CA PRO A 293 3.10 -20.99 -1.81
C PRO A 293 1.98 -21.52 -2.71
N ILE A 294 0.91 -20.74 -2.91
CA ILE A 294 -0.20 -21.06 -3.84
C ILE A 294 0.32 -20.99 -5.28
N PHE A 295 1.03 -19.91 -5.63
CA PHE A 295 1.61 -19.73 -6.95
C PHE A 295 2.72 -20.74 -7.23
N SER A 296 3.60 -20.99 -6.25
CA SER A 296 4.66 -21.99 -6.38
C SER A 296 4.09 -23.39 -6.62
N HIS A 297 3.09 -23.81 -5.83
CA HIS A 297 2.44 -25.11 -6.00
C HIS A 297 1.74 -25.22 -7.36
N PHE A 298 1.08 -24.15 -7.82
CA PHE A 298 0.44 -24.12 -9.12
C PHE A 298 1.46 -24.26 -10.26
N SER A 299 2.59 -23.55 -10.19
CA SER A 299 3.67 -23.64 -11.19
C SER A 299 4.29 -25.03 -11.22
N GLU A 300 4.54 -25.63 -10.06
CA GLU A 300 5.10 -26.99 -9.95
C GLU A 300 4.12 -28.03 -10.51
N THR A 301 2.82 -27.88 -10.22
CA THR A 301 1.76 -28.74 -10.75
C THR A 301 1.69 -28.68 -12.28
N LEU A 302 1.84 -27.48 -12.87
CA LEU A 302 1.88 -27.32 -14.33
C LEU A 302 3.12 -27.98 -14.94
N GLY A 303 4.30 -27.81 -14.32
CA GLY A 303 5.54 -28.45 -14.78
C GLY A 303 5.51 -29.98 -14.69
N GLY A 304 4.86 -30.53 -13.66
CA GLY A 304 4.75 -31.97 -13.40
C GLY A 304 3.43 -32.62 -13.83
N LEU A 305 2.60 -31.95 -14.65
CA LEU A 305 1.21 -32.35 -14.90
C LEU A 305 1.06 -33.76 -15.47
N THR A 306 1.96 -34.15 -16.37
CA THR A 306 1.98 -35.49 -16.97
C THR A 306 2.29 -36.56 -15.93
N THR A 307 3.28 -36.33 -15.08
CA THR A 307 3.67 -37.21 -13.97
C THR A 307 2.52 -37.38 -12.98
N ILE A 308 1.89 -36.29 -12.54
CA ILE A 308 0.77 -36.34 -11.59
C ILE A 308 -0.40 -37.17 -12.14
N ARG A 309 -0.71 -37.02 -13.43
CA ARG A 309 -1.76 -37.80 -14.10
C ARG A 309 -1.38 -39.26 -14.29
N ALA A 310 -0.13 -39.55 -14.63
CA ALA A 310 0.37 -40.92 -14.80
C ALA A 310 0.27 -41.73 -13.49
N PHE A 311 0.54 -41.11 -12.35
CA PHE A 311 0.44 -41.74 -11.03
C PHE A 311 -0.95 -41.60 -10.36
N SER A 312 -1.94 -41.02 -11.04
CA SER A 312 -3.29 -40.82 -10.51
C SER A 312 -3.36 -40.07 -9.15
N HIS A 313 -2.47 -39.09 -8.93
CA HIS A 313 -2.37 -38.32 -7.68
C HIS A 313 -3.05 -36.94 -7.75
N GLN A 314 -3.98 -36.72 -8.68
CA GLN A 314 -4.66 -35.43 -8.88
C GLN A 314 -5.36 -34.96 -7.59
N GLN A 315 -6.09 -35.84 -6.91
CA GLN A 315 -6.83 -35.48 -5.69
C GLN A 315 -5.89 -34.98 -4.58
N ARG A 316 -4.76 -35.65 -4.37
CA ARG A 316 -3.75 -35.24 -3.37
C ARG A 316 -3.23 -33.83 -3.64
N PHE A 317 -2.94 -33.49 -4.90
CA PHE A 317 -2.49 -32.16 -5.29
C PHE A 317 -3.60 -31.12 -5.17
N THR A 318 -4.84 -31.47 -5.52
CA THR A 318 -6.01 -30.59 -5.31
C THR A 318 -6.21 -30.28 -3.83
N ASP A 319 -6.19 -31.29 -2.96
CA ASP A 319 -6.36 -31.10 -1.51
C ASP A 319 -5.23 -30.24 -0.92
N MET A 320 -4.01 -30.40 -1.41
CA MET A 320 -2.87 -29.57 -1.01
C MET A 320 -3.06 -28.10 -1.42
N LEU A 321 -3.54 -27.86 -2.64
CA LEU A 321 -3.86 -26.52 -3.12
C LEU A 321 -4.96 -25.87 -2.27
N LEU A 322 -6.04 -26.61 -2.00
CA LEU A 322 -7.14 -26.12 -1.16
C LEU A 322 -6.66 -25.74 0.24
N ARG A 323 -5.83 -26.57 0.90
CA ARG A 323 -5.25 -26.24 2.22
C ARG A 323 -4.39 -24.97 2.20
N LYS A 324 -3.58 -24.78 1.17
CA LYS A 324 -2.78 -23.56 1.00
C LYS A 324 -3.69 -22.33 0.80
N MET A 325 -4.72 -22.48 -0.02
CA MET A 325 -5.71 -21.44 -0.26
C MET A 325 -6.51 -21.09 1.00
N ASP A 326 -6.92 -22.07 1.81
CA ASP A 326 -7.61 -21.86 3.08
C ASP A 326 -6.73 -21.11 4.09
N THR A 327 -5.44 -21.47 4.14
CA THR A 327 -4.47 -20.79 5.02
C THR A 327 -4.34 -19.30 4.64
N HIS A 328 -4.22 -19.01 3.35
CA HIS A 328 -4.21 -17.63 2.85
C HIS A 328 -5.54 -16.91 3.06
N ALA A 329 -6.67 -17.58 2.79
CA ALA A 329 -8.00 -17.00 2.99
C ALA A 329 -8.21 -16.59 4.45
N ASN A 330 -7.75 -17.40 5.41
CA ASN A 330 -7.79 -17.04 6.84
C ASN A 330 -6.94 -15.80 7.14
N ALA A 331 -5.69 -15.73 6.65
CA ALA A 331 -4.84 -14.55 6.83
C ALA A 331 -5.50 -13.28 6.24
N PHE A 332 -6.01 -13.39 5.01
CA PHE A 332 -6.71 -12.32 4.30
C PHE A 332 -7.99 -11.86 5.03
N LEU A 333 -8.77 -12.79 5.59
CA LEU A 333 -9.98 -12.45 6.35
C LEU A 333 -9.65 -11.74 7.66
N ILE A 334 -8.62 -12.18 8.38
CA ILE A 334 -8.18 -11.51 9.62
C ILE A 334 -7.68 -10.10 9.29
N MET A 335 -6.94 -9.92 8.18
CA MET A 335 -6.52 -8.61 7.69
C MET A 335 -7.72 -7.68 7.44
N ASN A 336 -8.73 -8.16 6.71
CA ASN A 336 -9.93 -7.37 6.44
C ASN A 336 -10.71 -7.06 7.71
N THR A 337 -10.78 -7.99 8.65
CA THR A 337 -11.44 -7.80 9.94
C THR A 337 -10.73 -6.75 10.78
N ALA A 338 -9.39 -6.75 10.81
CA ALA A 338 -8.61 -5.71 11.47
C ALA A 338 -8.86 -4.32 10.86
N ASN A 339 -8.91 -4.21 9.53
CA ASN A 339 -9.28 -2.97 8.83
C ASN A 339 -10.70 -2.48 9.21
N ARG A 340 -11.66 -3.41 9.32
CA ARG A 340 -13.04 -3.09 9.77
C ARG A 340 -13.10 -2.65 11.23
N TRP A 341 -12.38 -3.35 12.11
CA TRP A 341 -12.29 -3.01 13.52
C TRP A 341 -11.75 -1.60 13.72
N LEU A 342 -10.66 -1.24 13.02
CA LEU A 342 -10.14 0.12 13.05
C LEU A 342 -11.20 1.12 12.60
N GLY A 343 -11.90 0.84 11.50
CA GLY A 343 -12.95 1.74 11.02
C GLY A 343 -14.03 2.00 12.06
N ILE A 344 -14.55 0.94 12.68
CA ILE A 344 -15.55 1.06 13.75
C ILE A 344 -14.99 1.84 14.95
N ALA A 345 -13.75 1.57 15.37
CA ALA A 345 -13.11 2.27 16.49
C ALA A 345 -12.93 3.78 16.21
N LEU A 346 -12.48 4.14 15.00
CA LEU A 346 -12.32 5.54 14.59
C LEU A 346 -13.67 6.26 14.45
N ASP A 347 -14.72 5.56 14.01
CA ASP A 347 -16.08 6.10 13.92
C ASP A 347 -16.68 6.36 15.32
N TYR A 348 -16.48 5.46 16.29
CA TYR A 348 -16.91 5.69 17.67
C TYR A 348 -16.19 6.86 18.33
N LEU A 349 -14.85 6.92 18.21
CA LEU A 349 -14.07 8.08 18.69
C LEU A 349 -14.53 9.37 17.99
N GLY A 350 -14.88 9.25 16.72
CA GLY A 350 -15.39 10.34 15.90
C GLY A 350 -16.74 10.85 16.38
N GLY A 351 -17.66 9.95 16.73
CA GLY A 351 -18.94 10.28 17.35
C GLY A 351 -18.76 11.03 18.67
N VAL A 352 -17.77 10.65 19.48
CA VAL A 352 -17.41 11.36 20.71
C VAL A 352 -16.90 12.78 20.40
N ILE A 353 -16.04 12.97 19.37
CA ILE A 353 -15.63 14.32 18.92
C ILE A 353 -16.85 15.15 18.54
N VAL A 354 -17.75 14.60 17.74
CA VAL A 354 -18.96 15.30 17.27
C VAL A 354 -19.83 15.71 18.45
N LEU A 355 -20.06 14.81 19.41
CA LEU A 355 -20.81 15.11 20.63
C LEU A 355 -20.16 16.26 21.41
N MET A 356 -18.84 16.19 21.64
CA MET A 356 -18.10 17.21 22.36
C MET A 356 -18.11 18.56 21.62
N ALA A 357 -17.99 18.57 20.30
CA ALA A 357 -18.04 19.79 19.49
C ALA A 357 -19.43 20.46 19.52
N ILE A 358 -20.51 19.66 19.44
CA ILE A 358 -21.87 20.17 19.53
C ILE A 358 -22.13 20.75 20.93
N VAL A 359 -21.74 20.04 21.99
CA VAL A 359 -21.88 20.53 23.38
C VAL A 359 -21.05 21.79 23.59
N ALA A 360 -19.80 21.83 23.14
CA ALA A 360 -18.95 23.01 23.26
C ALA A 360 -19.52 24.21 22.49
N SER A 361 -20.10 23.97 21.32
CA SER A 361 -20.76 25.02 20.52
C SER A 361 -22.03 25.54 21.21
N LEU A 362 -22.83 24.66 21.81
CA LEU A 362 -24.02 25.04 22.58
C LEU A 362 -23.65 25.85 23.83
N VAL A 363 -22.63 25.41 24.57
CA VAL A 363 -22.12 26.14 25.75
C VAL A 363 -21.56 27.51 25.36
N THR A 364 -20.87 27.61 24.23
CA THR A 364 -20.38 28.91 23.74
C THR A 364 -21.55 29.83 23.36
N ALA A 365 -22.60 29.28 22.73
CA ALA A 365 -23.80 30.03 22.40
C ALA A 365 -24.58 30.53 23.62
N THR A 366 -24.56 29.78 24.75
CA THR A 366 -25.23 30.20 25.99
C THR A 366 -24.40 31.16 26.85
N LEU A 367 -23.08 30.98 26.90
CA LEU A 367 -22.18 31.81 27.71
C LEU A 367 -21.82 33.14 27.03
N LEU A 368 -21.74 33.20 25.70
CA LEU A 368 -21.46 34.41 24.93
C LEU A 368 -22.56 34.66 23.89
N PRO A 369 -23.78 35.04 24.32
CA PRO A 369 -24.86 35.37 23.40
C PRO A 369 -24.43 36.54 22.49
N GLY A 370 -24.36 36.28 21.18
CA GLY A 370 -24.10 37.30 20.16
C GLY A 370 -22.69 37.33 19.56
N GLN A 371 -21.71 36.58 20.08
CA GLN A 371 -20.37 36.55 19.46
C GLN A 371 -20.24 35.60 18.27
N VAL A 372 -21.07 34.55 18.20
CA VAL A 372 -20.98 33.54 17.14
C VAL A 372 -22.32 33.40 16.40
N PRO A 373 -22.40 33.82 15.12
CA PRO A 373 -23.51 33.54 14.22
C PRO A 373 -23.95 32.07 14.19
N PRO A 374 -25.26 31.75 14.24
CA PRO A 374 -25.77 30.38 14.12
C PRO A 374 -25.29 29.67 12.83
N ALA A 375 -25.10 30.42 11.75
CA ALA A 375 -24.58 29.90 10.49
C ALA A 375 -23.12 29.39 10.61
N LEU A 376 -22.28 29.98 11.47
CA LEU A 376 -20.91 29.53 11.70
C LEU A 376 -20.87 28.27 12.58
N VAL A 377 -21.79 28.17 13.54
CA VAL A 377 -21.97 26.93 14.32
C VAL A 377 -22.40 25.78 13.41
N GLY A 378 -23.34 26.02 12.49
CA GLY A 378 -23.76 25.02 11.50
C GLY A 378 -22.59 24.57 10.61
N LEU A 379 -21.74 25.50 10.17
CA LEU A 379 -20.52 25.20 9.42
C LEU A 379 -19.56 24.32 10.22
N ALA A 380 -19.27 24.67 11.48
CA ALA A 380 -18.38 23.91 12.36
C ALA A 380 -18.89 22.48 12.64
N VAL A 381 -20.20 22.33 12.89
CA VAL A 381 -20.83 21.02 13.10
C VAL A 381 -20.74 20.16 11.83
N ASN A 382 -21.01 20.73 10.65
CA ASN A 382 -20.89 20.02 9.38
C ASN A 382 -19.46 19.50 9.13
N TYR A 383 -18.45 20.32 9.41
CA TYR A 383 -17.06 19.91 9.30
C TYR A 383 -16.70 18.82 10.32
N THR A 384 -17.18 18.93 11.56
CA THR A 384 -16.91 17.93 12.61
C THR A 384 -17.51 16.57 12.26
N LEU A 385 -18.71 16.54 11.68
CA LEU A 385 -19.39 15.30 11.28
C LEU A 385 -18.57 14.47 10.27
N LEU A 386 -17.73 15.13 9.47
CA LEU A 386 -16.91 14.50 8.44
C LEU A 386 -15.51 14.10 8.92
N VAL A 387 -15.03 14.63 10.05
CA VAL A 387 -13.72 14.29 10.63
C VAL A 387 -13.49 12.77 10.79
N PRO A 388 -14.45 11.97 11.30
CA PRO A 388 -14.24 10.53 11.50
C PRO A 388 -13.96 9.82 10.17
N ILE A 389 -14.74 10.17 9.13
CA ILE A 389 -14.58 9.66 7.78
C ILE A 389 -13.20 10.03 7.24
N TYR A 390 -12.76 11.28 7.42
CA TYR A 390 -11.45 11.72 6.94
C TYR A 390 -10.30 10.98 7.63
N LEU A 391 -10.36 10.81 8.95
CA LEU A 391 -9.35 10.10 9.71
C LEU A 391 -9.25 8.62 9.30
N ASN A 392 -10.38 7.97 9.02
CA ASN A 392 -10.38 6.60 8.48
C ASN A 392 -9.58 6.50 7.18
N TRP A 393 -9.84 7.43 6.24
CA TRP A 393 -9.11 7.49 4.98
C TRP A 393 -7.63 7.85 5.16
N VAL A 394 -7.28 8.74 6.09
CA VAL A 394 -5.88 9.05 6.41
C VAL A 394 -5.13 7.79 6.84
N VAL A 395 -5.66 7.02 7.79
CA VAL A 395 -4.98 5.81 8.27
C VAL A 395 -4.83 4.78 7.15
N LYS A 396 -5.87 4.61 6.34
CA LYS A 396 -5.83 3.70 5.19
C LYS A 396 -4.79 4.11 4.16
N PHE A 397 -4.79 5.36 3.70
CA PHE A 397 -3.82 5.82 2.70
C PHE A 397 -2.40 5.88 3.25
N LEU A 398 -2.21 6.11 4.56
CA LEU A 398 -0.90 6.02 5.18
C LEU A 398 -0.35 4.58 5.11
N ALA A 399 -1.18 3.58 5.39
CA ALA A 399 -0.81 2.17 5.26
C ALA A 399 -0.53 1.78 3.80
N ASP A 400 -1.35 2.25 2.85
CA ASP A 400 -1.12 2.04 1.42
C ASP A 400 0.21 2.66 0.96
N VAL A 401 0.51 3.90 1.38
CA VAL A 401 1.79 4.57 1.05
C VAL A 401 2.97 3.82 1.65
N GLU A 402 2.87 3.35 2.90
CA GLU A 402 3.92 2.54 3.54
C GLU A 402 4.15 1.25 2.74
N MET A 403 3.09 0.53 2.37
CA MET A 403 3.18 -0.68 1.55
C MET A 403 3.82 -0.44 0.18
N TYR A 404 3.36 0.57 -0.57
CA TYR A 404 3.90 0.85 -1.91
C TYR A 404 5.30 1.47 -1.89
N MET A 405 5.75 2.00 -0.76
CA MET A 405 7.12 2.50 -0.63
C MET A 405 8.16 1.37 -0.58
N ASN A 406 7.75 0.14 -0.23
CA ASN A 406 8.60 -1.05 -0.40
C ASN A 406 8.95 -1.29 -1.88
N ASP A 407 8.05 -0.98 -2.81
CA ASP A 407 8.31 -1.08 -4.25
C ASP A 407 9.43 -0.10 -4.66
N VAL A 408 9.40 1.12 -4.12
CA VAL A 408 10.44 2.14 -4.36
C VAL A 408 11.77 1.71 -3.78
N GLU A 409 11.79 1.13 -2.58
CA GLU A 409 13.02 0.60 -1.97
C GLU A 409 13.68 -0.44 -2.87
N ARG A 410 12.89 -1.40 -3.39
CA ARG A 410 13.38 -2.46 -4.29
C ARG A 410 13.92 -1.91 -5.61
N VAL A 411 13.24 -0.93 -6.21
CA VAL A 411 13.74 -0.23 -7.41
C VAL A 411 15.04 0.53 -7.11
N GLN A 412 15.12 1.18 -5.95
CA GLN A 412 16.28 1.96 -5.55
C GLN A 412 17.50 1.09 -5.22
N GLN A 413 17.30 -0.13 -4.71
CA GLN A 413 18.39 -1.11 -4.53
C GLN A 413 19.08 -1.39 -5.86
N TYR A 414 18.31 -1.60 -6.93
CA TYR A 414 18.85 -1.85 -8.27
C TYR A 414 19.52 -0.60 -8.87
N ALA A 415 19.02 0.59 -8.54
CA ALA A 415 19.62 1.86 -8.92
C ALA A 415 20.94 2.17 -8.18
N THR A 416 21.26 1.43 -7.11
CA THR A 416 22.45 1.65 -6.27
C THR A 416 23.39 0.44 -6.21
N THR A 417 23.09 -0.64 -6.95
CA THR A 417 23.95 -1.81 -7.10
C THR A 417 25.36 -1.40 -7.59
N PRO A 418 26.44 -1.99 -7.05
CA PRO A 418 27.80 -1.73 -7.52
C PRO A 418 27.96 -1.97 -9.03
N THR A 419 28.50 -0.99 -9.73
CA THR A 419 28.73 -1.02 -11.18
C THR A 419 30.17 -1.39 -11.50
N GLU A 420 30.41 -1.97 -12.68
CA GLU A 420 31.75 -2.10 -13.24
C GLU A 420 32.34 -0.72 -13.52
N ASP A 421 33.61 -0.54 -13.15
CA ASP A 421 34.32 0.69 -13.43
C ASP A 421 34.84 0.67 -14.88
N TYR A 422 34.05 1.23 -15.79
CA TYR A 422 34.45 1.43 -17.19
C TYR A 422 35.41 2.62 -17.36
N ARG A 423 35.73 3.38 -16.29
CA ARG A 423 36.69 4.46 -16.41
C ARG A 423 38.08 3.83 -16.53
N THR A 424 38.60 3.83 -17.74
CA THR A 424 40.04 3.68 -17.96
C THR A 424 40.73 4.67 -17.01
N GLN A 425 41.59 4.17 -16.13
CA GLN A 425 42.38 4.98 -15.19
C GLN A 425 43.39 5.86 -15.96
N GLY A 426 42.91 6.80 -16.77
CA GLY A 426 43.72 7.69 -17.61
C GLY A 426 44.46 7.03 -18.78
N VAL A 427 44.30 5.72 -19.00
CA VAL A 427 44.99 5.02 -20.09
C VAL A 427 44.23 5.20 -21.40
N SER A 428 44.73 6.09 -22.26
CA SER A 428 44.25 6.26 -23.64
C SER A 428 45.04 5.34 -24.56
N VAL A 429 44.37 4.37 -25.17
CA VAL A 429 44.95 3.51 -26.21
C VAL A 429 44.80 4.17 -27.60
N PRO A 430 45.79 4.04 -28.50
CA PRO A 430 45.68 4.53 -29.88
C PRO A 430 44.52 3.90 -30.65
N HIS A 431 43.97 4.59 -31.64
CA HIS A 431 42.93 4.04 -32.54
C HIS A 431 43.41 2.83 -33.36
N SER A 432 44.73 2.68 -33.56
CA SER A 432 45.32 1.51 -34.23
C SER A 432 45.43 0.28 -33.33
N TRP A 433 45.09 0.39 -32.04
CA TRP A 433 45.18 -0.74 -31.11
C TRP A 433 44.05 -1.75 -31.32
N PRO A 434 44.35 -3.06 -31.33
CA PRO A 434 45.68 -3.68 -31.24
C PRO A 434 46.36 -3.85 -32.60
N GLU A 435 47.61 -3.37 -32.75
CA GLU A 435 48.40 -3.51 -34.01
C GLU A 435 48.98 -4.91 -34.21
N LYS A 436 49.35 -5.57 -33.11
CA LYS A 436 49.80 -6.96 -33.07
C LYS A 436 48.95 -7.69 -32.05
N GLY A 437 48.35 -8.81 -32.43
CA GLY A 437 47.57 -9.67 -31.52
C GLY A 437 48.46 -10.48 -30.57
N ASP A 438 49.42 -9.82 -29.92
CA ASP A 438 50.35 -10.41 -28.96
C ASP A 438 49.70 -10.39 -27.57
N ILE A 439 49.46 -11.55 -26.96
CA ILE A 439 48.75 -11.68 -25.68
C ILE A 439 49.67 -12.39 -24.68
N VAL A 440 50.01 -11.72 -23.59
CA VAL A 440 50.85 -12.26 -22.50
C VAL A 440 50.03 -12.28 -21.22
N PHE A 441 49.87 -13.48 -20.63
CA PHE A 441 49.40 -13.68 -19.27
C PHE A 441 50.62 -13.84 -18.37
N GLU A 442 50.78 -12.96 -17.39
CA GLU A 442 51.86 -13.02 -16.38
C GLU A 442 51.25 -13.16 -14.99
N ASN A 443 51.48 -14.30 -14.34
CA ASN A 443 50.97 -14.64 -12.99
C ASN A 443 49.46 -14.39 -12.81
N VAL A 444 48.67 -14.64 -13.84
CA VAL A 444 47.22 -14.36 -13.82
C VAL A 444 46.51 -15.38 -12.95
N SER A 445 45.67 -14.90 -12.03
CA SER A 445 44.81 -15.73 -11.19
C SER A 445 43.38 -15.26 -11.28
N LEU A 446 42.43 -16.19 -11.40
CA LEU A 446 41.01 -15.89 -11.63
C LEU A 446 40.14 -16.51 -10.53
N ARG A 447 39.18 -15.73 -10.01
CA ARG A 447 38.19 -16.17 -9.02
C ARG A 447 36.80 -15.61 -9.37
N TYR A 448 35.76 -16.41 -9.14
CA TYR A 448 34.36 -15.97 -9.34
C TYR A 448 33.81 -15.14 -8.17
N ASP A 449 34.30 -15.43 -6.96
CA ASP A 449 33.94 -14.67 -5.76
C ASP A 449 35.19 -14.31 -4.97
N SER A 450 35.18 -13.12 -4.37
CA SER A 450 36.28 -12.61 -3.56
C SER A 450 36.61 -13.55 -2.40
N LYS A 451 35.56 -14.19 -1.85
CA LYS A 451 35.61 -15.13 -0.72
C LYS A 451 35.95 -16.58 -1.09
N ARG A 452 35.96 -16.94 -2.38
CA ARG A 452 36.26 -18.30 -2.83
C ARG A 452 37.71 -18.43 -3.27
N GLU A 453 38.24 -19.64 -3.17
CA GLU A 453 39.55 -19.95 -3.70
C GLU A 453 39.60 -19.73 -5.23
N PRO A 454 40.74 -19.24 -5.76
CA PRO A 454 40.91 -19.02 -7.18
C PRO A 454 40.88 -20.35 -7.96
N VAL A 455 40.13 -20.35 -9.08
CA VAL A 455 39.99 -21.51 -9.97
C VAL A 455 41.22 -21.64 -10.88
N VAL A 456 41.78 -20.50 -11.29
CA VAL A 456 43.05 -20.43 -12.02
C VAL A 456 44.07 -19.75 -11.12
N THR A 457 45.23 -20.38 -10.95
CA THR A 457 46.33 -19.87 -10.11
C THR A 457 47.61 -19.74 -10.91
N ASN A 458 48.27 -18.58 -10.82
CA ASN A 458 49.59 -18.29 -11.37
C ASN A 458 49.80 -18.69 -12.84
N LEU A 459 48.81 -18.43 -13.70
CA LEU A 459 48.90 -18.73 -15.12
C LEU A 459 49.93 -17.81 -15.80
N ASN A 460 50.96 -18.42 -16.38
CA ASN A 460 51.94 -17.76 -17.24
C ASN A 460 51.82 -18.35 -18.64
N LEU A 461 51.36 -17.55 -19.61
CA LEU A 461 51.07 -18.00 -20.98
C LEU A 461 51.37 -16.87 -21.97
N HIS A 462 52.10 -17.16 -23.05
CA HIS A 462 52.35 -16.21 -24.13
C HIS A 462 51.76 -16.73 -25.45
N ILE A 463 50.92 -15.92 -26.08
CA ILE A 463 50.31 -16.19 -27.38
C ILE A 463 50.86 -15.16 -28.39
N PRO A 464 51.84 -15.53 -29.23
CA PRO A 464 52.43 -14.62 -30.21
C PRO A 464 51.47 -14.28 -31.37
N PRO A 465 51.73 -13.18 -32.10
CA PRO A 465 50.87 -12.71 -33.18
C PRO A 465 50.66 -13.75 -34.29
N GLY A 466 49.41 -13.93 -34.72
CA GLY A 466 49.05 -14.82 -35.83
C GLY A 466 49.02 -16.31 -35.47
N GLN A 467 49.29 -16.68 -34.22
CA GLN A 467 49.19 -18.07 -33.77
C GLN A 467 47.75 -18.45 -33.42
N LYS A 468 47.24 -19.52 -34.04
CA LYS A 468 45.94 -20.11 -33.71
C LYS A 468 46.11 -21.17 -32.62
N VAL A 469 45.65 -20.87 -31.41
CA VAL A 469 45.65 -21.80 -30.28
C VAL A 469 44.26 -22.42 -30.14
N ARG A 470 44.20 -23.72 -29.85
CA ARG A 470 42.93 -24.44 -29.59
C ARG A 470 43.00 -25.07 -28.22
N GLU A 471 42.08 -24.68 -27.35
CA GLU A 471 41.90 -25.32 -26.06
C GLU A 471 41.11 -26.63 -26.24
N SER A 472 41.65 -27.73 -25.72
CA SER A 472 40.99 -29.03 -25.69
C SER A 472 40.20 -29.16 -24.39
N ARG A 473 38.88 -29.26 -24.46
CA ARG A 473 38.07 -29.67 -23.29
C ARG A 473 38.38 -31.14 -23.00
N GLY A 474 39.20 -31.38 -21.98
CA GLY A 474 39.44 -32.71 -21.42
C GLY A 474 38.25 -33.22 -20.63
#